data_AF-A0A1T4S413-F1
#
_entry.id   AF-A0A1T4S413-F1
#
_cell.length_a   1.000
_cell.length_b   1.000
_cell.length_c   1.000
_cell.angle_alpha   90.00
_cell.angle_beta   90.00
_cell.angle_gamma   90.00
#
_symmetry.space_group_name_H-M   'P 1'
#
loop_
_entity.id
_entity.type
_entity.pdbx_description
1 polymer ?
#
loop_
_entity_poly.entity_id
_entity_poly.type
_entity_poly.pdbx_seq_one_letter_code
_entity_poly.pdbx_strand_id
1 'polypeptide(L)'
;MQTTHQDNPNSSSIDQSDSLLTLETKKIKPLTVLVHWSESREFTEETLYDFSEFEKKALAVAKRNPLGGYDKTKVTVTFDNEHQHECRLDLGCDGNDHGFAEHCLSMARYYHQHKGDVDKPWLYDNDHQQLIELIHTYELDLSFVDLGRLQVKQVEEQAKAEETAKKEAKEQALEQAWREHQQAEETFQETLVVPQWAKGVIVATLTDYDAESSQSYAGEFHTKTLKTIILAWSKHSRNLFPELRKACLNHPETAFLNDPEKSVEHRERIAMGEGYYLTDTKYIRYGWQIKKRNFYREDNKARYVPLGEIAIRE
;
A
#
# COMPACT_ATOMS: atom_id res chain seq x y z
N MET A 1 49.31 -61.75 21.34
CA MET A 1 48.01 -61.27 20.81
C MET A 1 48.00 -59.75 20.94
N GLN A 2 47.65 -59.07 19.84
CA GLN A 2 47.61 -57.62 19.59
C GLN A 2 48.92 -56.84 19.75
N THR A 3 49.39 -56.22 18.65
CA THR A 3 49.36 -54.77 18.40
C THR A 3 50.02 -54.40 17.05
N THR A 4 49.21 -53.82 16.15
CA THR A 4 49.44 -52.64 15.26
C THR A 4 50.70 -52.40 14.42
N HIS A 5 50.39 -52.04 13.16
CA HIS A 5 50.99 -51.07 12.21
C HIS A 5 52.41 -51.29 11.65
N GLN A 6 52.51 -51.39 10.31
CA GLN A 6 53.24 -50.38 9.52
C GLN A 6 53.02 -50.50 8.00
N ASP A 7 52.97 -49.31 7.43
CA ASP A 7 52.87 -48.83 6.05
C ASP A 7 53.52 -49.66 4.93
N ASN A 8 52.97 -49.51 3.72
CA ASN A 8 53.75 -49.59 2.49
C ASN A 8 53.36 -48.46 1.52
N PRO A 9 54.33 -47.76 0.90
CA PRO A 9 54.11 -46.56 0.09
C PRO A 9 54.03 -46.85 -1.43
N ASN A 10 53.45 -45.88 -2.15
CA ASN A 10 53.68 -45.48 -3.56
C ASN A 10 54.28 -46.49 -4.56
N SER A 11 53.63 -46.68 -5.72
CA SER A 11 53.89 -45.81 -6.90
C SER A 11 52.95 -46.04 -8.10
N SER A 12 52.71 -44.93 -8.80
CA SER A 12 52.51 -44.77 -10.27
C SER A 12 51.31 -45.47 -10.93
N SER A 13 50.23 -44.73 -11.25
CA SER A 13 50.08 -43.77 -12.37
C SER A 13 49.84 -44.47 -13.70
N ILE A 14 48.59 -44.40 -14.20
CA ILE A 14 48.28 -43.93 -15.56
C ILE A 14 46.91 -43.25 -15.49
N ASP A 15 46.94 -41.93 -15.72
CA ASP A 15 45.80 -41.03 -15.92
C ASP A 15 44.91 -41.49 -17.08
N GLN A 16 43.62 -41.61 -16.82
CA GLN A 16 42.55 -41.53 -17.83
C GLN A 16 41.51 -40.51 -17.34
N SER A 17 41.95 -39.28 -17.12
CA SER A 17 41.05 -38.16 -16.83
C SER A 17 41.72 -36.84 -17.20
N ASP A 18 41.87 -36.57 -18.48
CA ASP A 18 41.75 -35.20 -18.99
C ASP A 18 41.81 -35.19 -20.52
N SER A 19 40.63 -35.29 -21.12
CA SER A 19 40.42 -34.82 -22.49
C SER A 19 38.94 -34.45 -22.62
N LEU A 20 38.50 -33.54 -21.75
CA LEU A 20 37.35 -32.69 -22.07
C LEU A 20 37.83 -31.73 -23.17
N LEU A 21 37.70 -32.21 -24.40
CA LEU A 21 37.72 -31.40 -25.60
C LEU A 21 36.79 -30.20 -25.36
N THR A 22 37.39 -29.02 -25.28
CA THR A 22 36.72 -27.74 -25.50
C THR A 22 36.09 -27.76 -26.90
N LEU A 23 34.89 -28.32 -26.99
CA LEU A 23 33.94 -27.94 -28.03
C LEU A 23 33.63 -26.48 -27.76
N GLU A 24 34.23 -25.57 -28.52
CA GLU A 24 33.75 -24.19 -28.63
C GLU A 24 32.28 -24.27 -29.02
N THR A 25 31.39 -24.15 -28.03
CA THR A 25 29.96 -24.20 -28.25
C THR A 25 29.63 -22.94 -29.02
N LYS A 26 29.29 -23.11 -30.30
CA LYS A 26 29.05 -22.00 -31.21
C LYS A 26 27.98 -21.09 -30.62
N LYS A 27 28.34 -19.83 -30.39
CA LYS A 27 27.40 -18.81 -29.93
C LYS A 27 26.36 -18.54 -31.02
N ILE A 28 25.11 -18.33 -30.61
CA ILE A 28 23.99 -18.04 -31.51
C ILE A 28 23.40 -16.67 -31.18
N LYS A 29 23.06 -15.91 -32.22
CA LYS A 29 22.62 -14.51 -32.10
C LYS A 29 21.11 -14.42 -32.17
N PRO A 30 20.45 -13.75 -31.20
CA PRO A 30 19.03 -13.48 -31.31
C PRO A 30 18.79 -12.41 -32.40
N LEU A 31 17.80 -12.62 -33.26
CA LEU A 31 17.51 -11.74 -34.39
C LEU A 31 16.17 -11.02 -34.22
N THR A 32 15.12 -11.77 -33.93
CA THR A 32 13.75 -11.24 -33.88
C THR A 32 12.97 -11.79 -32.70
N VAL A 33 12.00 -11.03 -32.23
CA VAL A 33 11.07 -11.42 -31.17
C VAL A 33 9.65 -11.32 -31.70
N LEU A 34 8.95 -12.46 -31.77
CA LEU A 34 7.51 -12.48 -31.96
C LEU A 34 6.85 -12.26 -30.60
N VAL A 35 6.10 -11.19 -30.44
CA VAL A 35 5.26 -10.98 -29.26
C VAL A 35 3.89 -11.55 -29.56
N HIS A 36 3.51 -12.62 -28.86
CA HIS A 36 2.18 -13.23 -28.97
C HIS A 36 1.14 -12.31 -28.32
N TRP A 37 1.39 -11.94 -27.06
CA TRP A 37 0.54 -11.03 -26.29
C TRP A 37 1.32 -10.33 -25.17
N SER A 38 0.81 -9.17 -24.70
CA SER A 38 1.38 -8.42 -23.58
C SER A 38 0.30 -7.70 -22.75
N GLU A 39 0.37 -7.81 -21.43
CA GLU A 39 -0.49 -7.06 -20.50
C GLU A 39 -0.20 -5.56 -20.49
N SER A 40 1.01 -5.15 -20.91
CA SER A 40 1.48 -3.74 -20.89
C SER A 40 0.74 -2.81 -21.84
N ARG A 41 0.05 -3.36 -22.85
CA ARG A 41 -0.57 -2.65 -24.00
C ARG A 41 0.41 -1.85 -24.87
N GLU A 42 1.72 -1.95 -24.61
CA GLU A 42 2.74 -1.28 -25.41
C GLU A 42 3.13 -2.11 -26.62
N PHE A 43 3.08 -3.43 -26.52
CA PHE A 43 3.32 -4.33 -27.64
C PHE A 43 2.03 -4.65 -28.39
N THR A 44 2.08 -4.56 -29.71
CA THR A 44 1.05 -5.12 -30.59
C THR A 44 1.15 -6.64 -30.59
N GLU A 45 0.00 -7.31 -30.43
CA GLU A 45 -0.12 -8.78 -30.47
C GLU A 45 0.28 -9.33 -31.84
N GLU A 46 0.77 -10.57 -31.86
CA GLU A 46 1.23 -11.31 -33.04
C GLU A 46 2.17 -10.49 -33.94
N THR A 47 3.01 -9.66 -33.34
CA THR A 47 3.89 -8.73 -34.06
C THR A 47 5.35 -9.10 -33.87
N LEU A 48 6.09 -9.08 -34.98
CA LEU A 48 7.52 -9.35 -35.01
C LEU A 48 8.30 -8.04 -34.81
N TYR A 49 9.27 -8.07 -33.90
CA TYR A 49 10.18 -6.98 -33.60
C TYR A 49 11.63 -7.40 -33.87
N ASP A 50 12.48 -6.44 -34.23
CA ASP A 50 13.93 -6.59 -34.11
C ASP A 50 14.29 -6.83 -32.63
N PHE A 51 15.24 -7.73 -32.37
CA PHE A 51 15.62 -8.08 -31.00
C PHE A 51 16.08 -6.87 -30.18
N SER A 52 16.90 -6.00 -30.75
CA SER A 52 17.43 -4.84 -30.02
C SER A 52 16.35 -3.79 -29.72
N GLU A 53 15.40 -3.61 -30.64
CA GLU A 53 14.26 -2.72 -30.44
C GLU A 53 13.26 -3.29 -29.42
N PHE A 54 13.06 -4.61 -29.43
CA PHE A 54 12.29 -5.30 -28.41
C PHE A 54 12.90 -5.10 -27.02
N GLU A 55 14.20 -5.36 -26.84
CA GLU A 55 14.87 -5.22 -25.53
C GLU A 55 14.76 -3.79 -24.97
N LYS A 56 14.95 -2.76 -25.81
CA LYS A 56 14.77 -1.36 -25.42
C LYS A 56 13.33 -1.08 -24.96
N LYS A 57 12.35 -1.61 -25.70
CA LYS A 57 10.94 -1.42 -25.38
C LYS A 57 10.52 -2.19 -24.13
N ALA A 58 11.02 -3.41 -23.95
CA ALA A 58 10.77 -4.24 -22.78
C ALA A 58 11.31 -3.56 -21.50
N LEU A 59 12.53 -3.01 -21.55
CA LEU A 59 13.08 -2.22 -20.45
C LEU A 59 12.23 -0.97 -20.16
N ALA A 60 11.73 -0.28 -21.19
CA ALA A 60 10.86 0.87 -21.02
C ALA A 60 9.51 0.49 -20.38
N VAL A 61 8.96 -0.68 -20.70
CA VAL A 61 7.75 -1.25 -20.08
C VAL A 61 8.02 -1.61 -18.61
N ALA A 62 9.09 -2.35 -18.33
CA ALA A 62 9.42 -2.79 -16.97
C ALA A 62 9.50 -1.62 -15.98
N LYS A 63 10.11 -0.50 -16.39
CA LYS A 63 10.23 0.73 -15.57
C LYS A 63 8.89 1.40 -15.23
N ARG A 64 7.76 0.99 -15.81
CA ARG A 64 6.43 1.50 -15.46
C ARG A 64 5.86 0.87 -14.19
N ASN A 65 6.47 -0.21 -13.72
CA ASN A 65 6.09 -0.91 -12.49
C ASN A 65 7.17 -0.78 -11.41
N PRO A 66 7.51 0.44 -10.95
CA PRO A 66 8.69 0.68 -10.10
C PRO A 66 8.52 0.31 -8.62
N LEU A 67 7.29 0.09 -8.17
CA LEU A 67 6.95 -0.28 -6.79
C LEU A 67 6.45 -1.74 -6.70
N GLY A 68 6.85 -2.57 -7.65
CA GLY A 68 6.39 -3.96 -7.79
C GLY A 68 5.22 -4.11 -8.75
N GLY A 69 4.81 -5.37 -8.94
CA GLY A 69 3.95 -5.77 -10.06
C GLY A 69 4.76 -5.92 -11.36
N TYR A 70 4.13 -6.51 -12.37
CA TYR A 70 4.75 -6.75 -13.66
C TYR A 70 3.69 -6.91 -14.74
N ASP A 71 4.08 -6.63 -15.98
CA ASP A 71 3.28 -6.88 -17.17
C ASP A 71 3.74 -8.17 -17.84
N LYS A 72 2.87 -9.19 -17.83
CA LYS A 72 3.19 -10.47 -18.48
C LYS A 72 3.24 -10.29 -19.98
N THR A 73 4.28 -10.83 -20.61
CA THR A 73 4.49 -10.74 -22.05
C THR A 73 4.97 -12.08 -22.58
N LYS A 74 4.17 -12.74 -23.42
CA LYS A 74 4.56 -14.01 -24.05
C LYS A 74 5.29 -13.73 -25.37
N VAL A 75 6.48 -14.31 -25.51
CA VAL A 75 7.35 -14.07 -26.66
C VAL A 75 7.97 -15.35 -27.20
N THR A 76 8.33 -15.32 -28.49
CA THR A 76 9.23 -16.29 -29.11
C THR A 76 10.41 -15.55 -29.74
N VAL A 77 11.62 -15.83 -29.25
CA VAL A 77 12.87 -15.29 -29.81
C VAL A 77 13.41 -16.25 -30.85
N THR A 78 13.67 -15.76 -32.06
CA THR A 78 14.29 -16.53 -33.15
C THR A 78 15.74 -16.13 -33.32
N PHE A 79 16.63 -17.12 -33.41
CA PHE A 79 18.08 -16.96 -33.50
C PHE A 79 18.58 -17.18 -34.93
N ASP A 80 19.82 -16.80 -35.19
CA ASP A 80 20.50 -16.91 -36.50
C ASP A 80 20.69 -18.35 -37.01
N ASN A 81 20.64 -19.33 -36.12
CA ASN A 81 20.65 -20.76 -36.45
C ASN A 81 19.24 -21.37 -36.57
N GLU A 82 18.20 -20.54 -36.68
CA GLU A 82 16.77 -20.93 -36.74
C GLU A 82 16.21 -21.51 -35.43
N HIS A 83 17.02 -21.58 -34.37
CA HIS A 83 16.55 -21.96 -33.04
C HIS A 83 15.49 -20.96 -32.55
N GLN A 84 14.51 -21.46 -31.80
CA GLN A 84 13.45 -20.65 -31.21
C GLN A 84 13.37 -20.90 -29.71
N HIS A 85 13.26 -19.81 -28.94
CA HIS A 85 13.00 -19.85 -27.50
C HIS A 85 11.68 -19.13 -27.21
N GLU A 86 10.64 -19.90 -26.88
CA GLU A 86 9.37 -19.37 -26.38
C GLU A 86 9.41 -19.27 -24.85
N CYS A 87 9.08 -18.10 -24.31
CA CYS A 87 8.94 -17.89 -22.88
C CYS A 87 7.90 -16.82 -22.54
N ARG A 88 7.57 -16.70 -21.26
CA ARG A 88 6.81 -15.57 -20.70
C ARG A 88 7.79 -14.72 -19.90
N LEU A 89 7.86 -13.44 -20.24
CA LEU A 89 8.57 -12.43 -19.48
C LEU A 89 7.61 -11.72 -18.54
N ASP A 90 8.03 -11.53 -17.30
CA ASP A 90 7.32 -10.73 -16.30
C ASP A 90 7.97 -9.35 -16.27
N LEU A 91 7.51 -8.41 -17.10
CA LEU A 91 8.16 -7.11 -17.27
C LEU A 91 7.85 -6.16 -16.11
N GLY A 92 8.80 -5.93 -15.21
CA GLY A 92 8.63 -5.06 -14.06
C GLY A 92 9.93 -4.77 -13.34
N CYS A 93 9.91 -3.87 -12.35
CA CYS A 93 11.02 -3.70 -11.43
C CYS A 93 10.96 -4.74 -10.29
N ASP A 94 11.78 -4.59 -9.24
CA ASP A 94 11.76 -5.41 -8.02
C ASP A 94 12.14 -6.88 -8.25
N GLY A 95 13.15 -7.10 -9.09
CA GLY A 95 13.67 -8.45 -9.39
C GLY A 95 12.90 -9.21 -10.47
N ASN A 96 11.94 -8.56 -11.13
CA ASN A 96 11.27 -9.06 -12.32
C ASN A 96 12.14 -8.86 -13.59
N ASP A 97 11.64 -9.30 -14.75
CA ASP A 97 12.38 -9.25 -16.01
C ASP A 97 12.40 -7.84 -16.60
N HIS A 98 13.51 -7.44 -17.21
CA HIS A 98 13.62 -6.17 -17.94
C HIS A 98 13.76 -6.34 -19.46
N GLY A 99 13.60 -7.58 -19.94
CA GLY A 99 13.87 -8.02 -21.30
C GLY A 99 14.23 -9.50 -21.31
N PHE A 100 14.26 -10.10 -22.50
CA PHE A 100 14.61 -11.51 -22.67
C PHE A 100 16.06 -11.79 -22.27
N ALA A 101 16.98 -10.86 -22.57
CA ALA A 101 18.38 -11.03 -22.22
C ALA A 101 18.58 -11.05 -20.69
N GLU A 102 17.90 -10.13 -19.98
CA GLU A 102 17.93 -10.08 -18.52
C GLU A 102 17.36 -11.38 -17.93
N HIS A 103 16.18 -11.82 -18.40
CA HIS A 103 15.52 -13.05 -17.98
C HIS A 103 16.46 -14.26 -18.06
N CYS A 104 17.05 -14.49 -19.24
CA CYS A 104 17.98 -15.59 -19.48
C CYS A 104 19.18 -15.54 -18.53
N LEU A 105 19.80 -14.36 -18.37
CA LEU A 105 20.96 -14.19 -17.49
C LEU A 105 20.60 -14.32 -16.01
N SER A 106 19.40 -13.89 -15.62
CA SER A 106 18.89 -14.02 -14.25
C SER A 106 18.65 -15.50 -13.91
N MET A 107 18.08 -16.28 -14.84
CA MET A 107 17.94 -17.73 -14.70
C MET A 107 19.29 -18.43 -14.54
N ALA A 108 20.27 -18.11 -15.41
CA ALA A 108 21.62 -18.66 -15.31
C ALA A 108 22.31 -18.32 -13.97
N ARG A 109 22.17 -17.07 -13.52
CA ARG A 109 22.68 -16.61 -12.23
C ARG A 109 22.01 -17.34 -11.07
N TYR A 110 20.69 -17.47 -11.09
CA TYR A 110 19.92 -18.15 -10.06
C TYR A 110 20.30 -19.62 -9.95
N TYR A 111 20.48 -20.30 -11.08
CA TYR A 111 20.99 -21.67 -11.12
C TYR A 111 22.38 -21.80 -10.48
N HIS A 112 23.30 -20.90 -10.84
CA HIS A 112 24.65 -20.93 -10.28
C HIS A 112 24.68 -20.66 -8.76
N GLN A 113 23.91 -19.68 -8.30
CA GLN A 113 23.84 -19.31 -6.88
C GLN A 113 23.32 -20.45 -6.00
N HIS A 114 22.42 -21.27 -6.54
CA HIS A 114 21.76 -22.35 -5.80
C HIS A 114 22.37 -23.72 -6.07
N LYS A 115 23.52 -23.80 -6.75
CA LYS A 115 24.19 -25.07 -7.06
C LYS A 115 24.50 -25.86 -5.78
N GLY A 116 24.00 -27.10 -5.68
CA GLY A 116 24.12 -27.96 -4.50
C GLY A 116 23.05 -27.75 -3.42
N ASP A 117 22.07 -26.86 -3.62
CA ASP A 117 20.98 -26.65 -2.67
C ASP A 117 20.02 -27.86 -2.63
N VAL A 118 19.97 -28.52 -1.47
CA VAL A 118 19.19 -29.75 -1.25
C VAL A 118 17.68 -29.46 -1.27
N ASP A 119 17.28 -28.24 -0.93
CA ASP A 119 15.88 -27.83 -0.88
C ASP A 119 15.32 -27.50 -2.28
N LYS A 120 16.17 -27.52 -3.32
CA LYS A 120 15.80 -27.17 -4.70
C LYS A 120 16.15 -28.27 -5.72
N PRO A 121 15.66 -29.51 -5.56
CA PRO A 121 16.01 -30.62 -6.46
C PRO A 121 15.58 -30.37 -7.91
N TRP A 122 14.48 -29.65 -8.13
CA TRP A 122 13.95 -29.34 -9.47
C TRP A 122 14.92 -28.51 -10.33
N LEU A 123 15.87 -27.77 -9.73
CA LEU A 123 16.89 -27.05 -10.49
C LEU A 123 17.83 -27.97 -11.28
N TYR A 124 17.92 -29.24 -10.90
CA TYR A 124 18.84 -30.21 -11.48
C TYR A 124 18.16 -31.22 -12.40
N ASP A 125 16.87 -31.05 -12.67
CA ASP A 125 16.18 -31.88 -13.65
C ASP A 125 16.77 -31.64 -15.05
N ASN A 126 16.74 -32.68 -15.88
CA ASN A 126 17.41 -32.69 -17.19
C ASN A 126 16.98 -31.49 -18.06
N ASP A 127 15.70 -31.15 -18.04
CA ASP A 127 15.14 -30.04 -18.82
C ASP A 127 15.71 -28.69 -18.38
N HIS A 128 15.92 -28.48 -17.07
CA HIS A 128 16.50 -27.24 -16.54
C HIS A 128 17.99 -27.15 -16.87
N GLN A 129 18.73 -28.25 -16.78
CA GLN A 129 20.14 -28.25 -17.15
C GLN A 129 20.33 -27.95 -18.64
N GLN A 130 19.54 -28.58 -19.51
CA GLN A 130 19.56 -28.32 -20.95
C GLN A 130 19.22 -26.86 -21.27
N LEU A 131 18.23 -26.27 -20.57
CA LEU A 131 17.90 -24.86 -20.74
C LEU A 131 19.04 -23.93 -20.32
N ILE A 132 19.74 -24.22 -19.22
CA ILE A 132 20.88 -23.42 -18.75
C ILE A 132 22.06 -23.53 -19.71
N GLU A 133 22.38 -24.74 -20.19
CA GLU A 133 23.38 -24.97 -21.23
C GLU A 133 23.06 -24.20 -22.51
N LEU A 134 21.79 -24.22 -22.93
CA LEU A 134 21.31 -23.49 -24.09
C LEU A 134 21.43 -21.97 -23.89
N ILE A 135 21.05 -21.43 -22.73
CA ILE A 135 21.25 -20.00 -22.40
C ILE A 135 22.73 -19.62 -22.48
N HIS A 136 23.64 -20.51 -22.07
CA HIS A 136 25.08 -20.28 -22.21
C HIS A 136 25.55 -20.20 -23.67
N THR A 137 24.77 -20.65 -24.65
CA THR A 137 25.08 -20.47 -26.08
C THR A 137 24.61 -19.13 -26.66
N TYR A 138 23.71 -18.41 -25.97
CA TYR A 138 23.18 -17.16 -26.50
C TYR A 138 24.23 -16.03 -26.46
N GLU A 139 24.30 -15.26 -27.54
CA GLU A 139 25.09 -14.03 -27.64
C GLU A 139 24.22 -12.83 -27.25
N LEU A 140 24.17 -12.53 -25.94
CA LEU A 140 23.36 -11.46 -25.35
C LEU A 140 24.21 -10.23 -25.02
N ASP A 141 23.64 -9.03 -25.16
CA ASP A 141 24.31 -7.78 -24.79
C ASP A 141 24.31 -7.57 -23.26
N LEU A 142 25.40 -8.01 -22.63
CA LEU A 142 25.61 -7.86 -21.19
C LEU A 142 25.65 -6.39 -20.75
N SER A 143 26.19 -5.50 -21.59
CA SER A 143 26.31 -4.08 -21.26
C SER A 143 24.94 -3.41 -21.21
N PHE A 144 24.06 -3.76 -22.15
CA PHE A 144 22.69 -3.30 -22.15
C PHE A 144 21.93 -3.80 -20.91
N VAL A 145 22.11 -5.08 -20.55
CA VAL A 145 21.47 -5.67 -19.37
C VAL A 145 21.93 -4.98 -18.08
N ASP A 146 23.22 -4.74 -17.91
CA ASP A 146 23.77 -4.06 -16.73
C ASP A 146 23.29 -2.61 -16.65
N LEU A 147 23.23 -1.90 -17.78
CA LEU A 147 22.63 -0.58 -17.86
C LEU A 147 21.14 -0.61 -17.49
N GLY A 148 20.40 -1.61 -17.96
CA GLY A 148 18.99 -1.80 -17.63
C GLY A 148 18.77 -2.01 -16.13
N ARG A 149 19.59 -2.86 -15.49
CA ARG A 149 19.57 -3.09 -14.04
C ARG A 149 19.83 -1.82 -13.25
N LEU A 150 20.79 -1.00 -13.68
CA LEU A 150 21.07 0.29 -13.05
C LEU A 150 19.89 1.25 -13.18
N GLN A 151 19.29 1.35 -14.36
CA GLN A 151 18.12 2.22 -14.58
C GLN A 151 16.93 1.79 -13.73
N VAL A 152 16.62 0.49 -13.70
CA VAL A 152 15.50 -0.02 -12.90
C VAL A 152 15.69 0.29 -11.42
N LYS A 153 16.89 0.05 -10.88
CA LYS A 153 17.20 0.38 -9.48
C LYS A 153 17.01 1.87 -9.18
N GLN A 154 17.42 2.76 -10.10
CA GLN A 154 17.20 4.20 -9.94
C GLN A 154 15.71 4.57 -9.91
N VAL A 155 14.90 3.97 -10.80
CA VAL A 155 13.46 4.23 -10.82
C VAL A 155 12.78 3.68 -9.56
N GLU A 156 13.18 2.51 -9.06
CA GLU A 156 12.69 1.96 -7.79
C GLU A 156 13.00 2.88 -6.60
N GLU A 157 14.25 3.35 -6.49
CA GLU A 157 14.69 4.24 -5.42
C GLU A 157 13.93 5.57 -5.46
N GLN A 158 13.74 6.15 -6.66
CA GLN A 158 12.97 7.36 -6.83
C GLN A 158 11.50 7.15 -6.45
N ALA A 159 10.87 6.09 -6.95
CA ALA A 159 9.45 5.83 -6.66
C ALA A 159 9.21 5.58 -5.16
N LYS A 160 10.11 4.83 -4.49
CA LYS A 160 10.05 4.61 -3.04
C LYS A 160 10.21 5.93 -2.27
N ALA A 161 11.15 6.78 -2.68
CA ALA A 161 11.36 8.10 -2.07
C ALA A 161 10.13 9.02 -2.24
N GLU A 162 9.49 8.99 -3.40
CA GLU A 162 8.26 9.75 -3.65
C GLU A 162 7.07 9.25 -2.81
N GLU A 163 6.91 7.94 -2.64
CA GLU A 163 5.88 7.36 -1.78
C GLU A 163 6.09 7.71 -0.31
N THR A 164 7.34 7.60 0.18
CA THR A 164 7.68 7.99 1.56
C THR A 164 7.45 9.48 1.77
N ALA A 165 7.88 10.34 0.83
CA ALA A 165 7.68 11.78 0.93
C ALA A 165 6.19 12.16 0.93
N LYS A 166 5.36 11.49 0.11
CA LYS A 166 3.90 11.69 0.12
C LYS A 166 3.28 11.28 1.46
N LYS A 167 3.72 10.15 2.03
CA LYS A 167 3.23 9.68 3.33
C LYS A 167 3.63 10.64 4.45
N GLU A 168 4.89 11.04 4.51
CA GLU A 168 5.41 12.00 5.49
C GLU A 168 4.71 13.37 5.38
N ALA A 169 4.50 13.87 4.15
CA ALA A 169 3.77 15.12 3.93
C ALA A 169 2.31 15.03 4.42
N LYS A 170 1.64 13.89 4.19
CA LYS A 170 0.28 13.66 4.71
C LYS A 170 0.26 13.62 6.24
N GLU A 171 1.20 12.93 6.86
CA GLU A 171 1.32 12.86 8.33
C GLU A 171 1.61 14.25 8.94
N GLN A 172 2.54 15.01 8.35
CA GLN A 172 2.85 16.37 8.79
C GLN A 172 1.66 17.32 8.65
N ALA A 173 0.91 17.24 7.54
CA ALA A 173 -0.29 18.04 7.33
C ALA A 173 -1.38 17.71 8.36
N LEU A 174 -1.58 16.42 8.67
CA LEU A 174 -2.52 15.99 9.71
C LEU A 174 -2.09 16.48 11.10
N GLU A 175 -0.80 16.37 11.44
CA GLU A 175 -0.28 16.84 12.72
C GLU A 175 -0.40 18.36 12.86
N GLN A 176 -0.09 19.11 11.79
CA GLN A 176 -0.26 20.56 11.78
C GLN A 176 -1.73 20.95 11.96
N ALA A 177 -2.65 20.34 11.19
CA ALA A 177 -4.08 20.60 11.32
C ALA A 177 -4.60 20.25 12.72
N TRP A 178 -4.10 19.17 13.33
CA TRP A 178 -4.43 18.81 14.71
C TRP A 178 -3.95 19.87 15.71
N ARG A 179 -2.69 20.34 15.60
CA ARG A 179 -2.14 21.37 16.49
C ARG A 179 -2.90 22.69 16.34
N GLU A 180 -3.19 23.11 15.11
CA GLU A 180 -3.98 24.31 14.82
C GLU A 180 -5.40 24.20 15.41
N HIS A 181 -6.05 23.05 15.26
CA HIS A 181 -7.35 22.80 15.87
C HIS A 181 -7.28 22.87 17.41
N GLN A 182 -6.29 22.24 18.04
CA GLN A 182 -6.12 22.28 19.50
C GLN A 182 -5.91 23.72 20.00
N GLN A 183 -5.05 24.49 19.34
CA GLN A 183 -4.81 25.90 19.70
C GLN A 183 -6.07 26.76 19.53
N ALA A 184 -6.82 26.55 18.45
CA ALA A 184 -8.08 27.25 18.21
C ALA A 184 -9.14 26.87 19.27
N GLU A 185 -9.21 25.60 19.65
CA GLU A 185 -10.11 25.10 20.69
C GLU A 185 -9.75 25.66 22.07
N GLU A 186 -8.46 25.69 22.44
CA GLU A 186 -7.98 26.31 23.69
C GLU A 186 -8.32 27.81 23.73
N THR A 187 -7.99 28.54 22.66
CA THR A 187 -8.31 29.98 22.55
C THR A 187 -9.81 30.22 22.67
N PHE A 188 -10.62 29.39 21.99
CA PHE A 188 -12.07 29.45 22.10
C PHE A 188 -12.54 29.21 23.53
N GLN A 189 -12.02 28.19 24.21
CA GLN A 189 -12.39 27.88 25.59
C GLN A 189 -12.05 28.99 26.57
N GLU A 190 -10.94 29.72 26.37
CA GLU A 190 -10.57 30.88 27.19
C GLU A 190 -11.57 32.05 27.05
N THR A 191 -12.22 32.19 25.89
CA THR A 191 -13.25 33.23 25.69
C THR A 191 -14.60 32.91 26.32
N LEU A 192 -14.84 31.67 26.75
CA LEU A 192 -16.14 31.23 27.24
C LEU A 192 -16.41 31.65 28.69
N VAL A 193 -17.53 32.35 28.89
CA VAL A 193 -18.07 32.62 30.22
C VAL A 193 -19.03 31.50 30.62
N VAL A 194 -18.52 30.46 31.29
CA VAL A 194 -19.34 29.33 31.75
C VAL A 194 -20.03 29.66 33.08
N PRO A 195 -21.37 29.61 33.17
CA PRO A 195 -22.08 29.89 34.42
C PRO A 195 -21.70 28.93 35.55
N GLN A 196 -21.55 29.44 36.78
CA GLN A 196 -21.16 28.63 37.94
C GLN A 196 -22.14 27.47 38.22
N TRP A 197 -23.44 27.68 37.97
CA TRP A 197 -24.47 26.66 38.16
C TRP A 197 -24.48 25.57 37.08
N ALA A 198 -23.77 25.77 35.95
CA ALA A 198 -23.80 24.86 34.82
C ALA A 198 -23.15 23.52 35.19
N LYS A 199 -23.86 22.42 34.91
CA LYS A 199 -23.40 21.04 35.11
C LYS A 199 -23.01 20.35 33.81
N GLY A 200 -23.26 20.99 32.67
CA GLY A 200 -22.86 20.51 31.35
C GLY A 200 -23.21 21.49 30.24
N VAL A 201 -22.88 21.13 29.01
CA VAL A 201 -23.18 21.87 27.79
C VAL A 201 -23.92 20.97 26.81
N ILE A 202 -24.90 21.52 26.10
CA ILE A 202 -25.63 20.85 25.03
C ILE A 202 -25.05 21.30 23.70
N VAL A 203 -24.54 20.34 22.93
CA VAL A 203 -23.82 20.56 21.68
C VAL A 203 -24.56 19.84 20.56
N ALA A 204 -24.72 20.53 19.43
CA ALA A 204 -25.11 19.92 18.18
C ALA A 204 -23.88 19.76 17.28
N THR A 205 -23.75 18.59 16.67
CA THR A 205 -22.67 18.26 15.75
C THR A 205 -23.30 17.71 14.47
N LEU A 206 -22.99 18.33 13.33
CA LEU A 206 -23.34 17.82 12.00
C LEU A 206 -22.16 17.02 11.49
N THR A 207 -22.37 15.72 11.27
CA THR A 207 -21.36 14.83 10.70
C THR A 207 -21.75 14.38 9.30
N ASP A 208 -20.75 14.10 8.46
CA ASP A 208 -20.93 13.51 7.14
C ASP A 208 -19.95 12.35 6.95
N TYR A 209 -20.21 11.51 5.96
CA TYR A 209 -19.33 10.40 5.60
C TYR A 209 -17.96 10.91 5.14
N ASP A 210 -16.90 10.36 5.73
CA ASP A 210 -15.54 10.64 5.31
C ASP A 210 -15.06 9.56 4.35
N ALA A 211 -15.26 9.78 3.04
CA ALA A 211 -14.83 8.86 2.00
C ALA A 211 -13.30 8.74 1.87
N GLU A 212 -12.54 9.74 2.32
CA GLU A 212 -11.08 9.74 2.20
C GLU A 212 -10.44 8.88 3.30
N SER A 213 -11.01 8.92 4.50
CA SER A 213 -10.53 8.13 5.64
C SER A 213 -11.19 6.74 5.73
N SER A 214 -12.35 6.54 5.09
CA SER A 214 -13.08 5.26 5.14
C SER A 214 -12.58 4.22 4.14
N GLN A 215 -12.51 2.97 4.59
CA GLN A 215 -12.21 1.81 3.73
C GLN A 215 -13.39 0.84 3.72
N SER A 216 -14.32 1.04 2.79
CA SER A 216 -15.55 0.26 2.67
C SER A 216 -15.30 -1.26 2.54
N TYR A 217 -14.26 -1.66 1.80
CA TYR A 217 -13.88 -3.07 1.62
C TYR A 217 -13.31 -3.72 2.89
N ALA A 218 -12.67 -2.94 3.76
CA ALA A 218 -12.16 -3.40 5.05
C ALA A 218 -13.20 -3.27 6.19
N GLY A 219 -14.38 -2.73 5.89
CA GLY A 219 -15.41 -2.45 6.89
C GLY A 219 -15.11 -1.24 7.79
N GLU A 220 -14.12 -0.42 7.45
CA GLU A 220 -13.76 0.79 8.19
C GLU A 220 -14.64 1.96 7.75
N PHE A 221 -15.31 2.59 8.71
CA PHE A 221 -16.26 3.67 8.47
C PHE A 221 -15.93 4.86 9.36
N HIS A 222 -15.54 5.96 8.73
CA HIS A 222 -15.19 7.22 9.38
C HIS A 222 -16.19 8.31 9.02
N THR A 223 -16.34 9.26 9.94
CA THR A 223 -17.17 10.45 9.75
C THR A 223 -16.33 11.68 10.01
N LYS A 224 -16.65 12.75 9.29
CA LYS A 224 -16.06 14.08 9.52
C LYS A 224 -17.10 15.01 10.10
N THR A 225 -16.68 15.84 11.05
CA THR A 225 -17.52 16.89 11.62
C THR A 225 -17.50 18.10 10.70
N LEU A 226 -18.66 18.47 10.16
CA LEU A 226 -18.83 19.65 9.31
C LEU A 226 -19.11 20.90 10.13
N LYS A 227 -19.90 20.75 11.20
CA LYS A 227 -20.33 21.88 12.02
C LYS A 227 -20.54 21.46 13.46
N THR A 228 -20.12 22.33 14.38
CA THR A 228 -20.36 22.20 15.82
C THR A 228 -21.03 23.48 16.33
N ILE A 229 -22.15 23.32 17.04
CA ILE A 229 -22.94 24.43 17.59
C ILE A 229 -23.16 24.21 19.08
N ILE A 230 -22.84 25.21 19.88
CA ILE A 230 -23.06 25.25 21.32
C ILE A 230 -24.46 25.82 21.58
N LEU A 231 -25.42 24.95 21.89
CA LEU A 231 -26.84 25.32 21.97
C LEU A 231 -27.24 25.91 23.33
N ALA A 232 -26.79 25.31 24.43
CA ALA A 232 -27.21 25.75 25.78
C ALA A 232 -26.32 25.20 26.91
N TRP A 233 -26.29 25.90 28.04
CA TRP A 233 -25.80 25.38 29.31
C TRP A 233 -26.88 24.54 30.02
N SER A 234 -26.48 23.45 30.67
CA SER A 234 -27.38 22.53 31.38
C SER A 234 -27.31 22.71 32.90
N LYS A 235 -28.48 22.71 33.55
CA LYS A 235 -28.60 22.65 35.03
C LYS A 235 -28.61 21.22 35.58
N HIS A 236 -28.76 20.22 34.71
CA HIS A 236 -29.01 18.83 35.09
C HIS A 236 -27.80 17.95 34.81
N SER A 237 -27.45 17.08 35.76
CA SER A 237 -26.44 16.04 35.57
C SER A 237 -26.96 14.82 34.80
N ARG A 238 -28.28 14.66 34.71
CA ARG A 238 -28.93 13.58 33.94
C ARG A 238 -29.07 13.98 32.47
N ASN A 239 -28.98 13.01 31.56
CA ASN A 239 -29.29 13.22 30.15
C ASN A 239 -30.81 13.19 29.94
N LEU A 240 -31.41 14.36 29.74
CA LEU A 240 -32.85 14.53 29.57
C LEU A 240 -33.15 14.93 28.11
N PHE A 241 -33.82 14.08 27.34
CA PHE A 241 -34.19 14.40 25.95
C PHE A 241 -35.08 15.63 25.81
N PRO A 242 -36.06 15.90 26.69
CA PRO A 242 -36.82 17.16 26.63
C PRO A 242 -35.93 18.39 26.74
N GLU A 243 -34.83 18.31 27.49
CA GLU A 243 -33.85 19.39 27.61
C GLU A 243 -33.06 19.57 26.31
N LEU A 244 -32.61 18.47 25.68
CA LEU A 244 -31.94 18.51 24.38
C LEU A 244 -32.83 19.13 23.30
N ARG A 245 -34.10 18.70 23.23
CA ARG A 245 -35.11 19.23 22.30
C ARG A 245 -35.32 20.72 22.47
N LYS A 246 -35.50 21.18 23.72
CA LYS A 246 -35.64 22.61 24.03
C LYS A 246 -34.42 23.40 23.59
N ALA A 247 -33.21 22.88 23.79
CA ALA A 247 -31.98 23.54 23.36
C ALA A 247 -31.87 23.65 21.83
N CYS A 248 -32.43 22.70 21.07
CA CYS A 248 -32.43 22.74 19.61
C CYS A 248 -33.14 23.98 19.05
N LEU A 249 -34.10 24.57 19.78
CA LEU A 249 -34.80 25.79 19.38
C LEU A 249 -33.91 27.05 19.37
N ASN A 250 -32.71 26.97 19.96
CA ASN A 250 -31.82 28.11 20.05
C ASN A 250 -31.12 28.43 18.72
N HIS A 251 -31.03 27.46 17.80
CA HIS A 251 -30.42 27.65 16.48
C HIS A 251 -31.37 27.17 15.35
N PRO A 252 -31.52 27.92 14.25
CA PRO A 252 -32.47 27.59 13.17
C PRO A 252 -32.19 26.25 12.50
N GLU A 253 -30.92 25.88 12.28
CA GLU A 253 -30.55 24.61 11.64
C GLU A 253 -30.91 23.38 12.48
N THR A 254 -31.01 23.52 13.81
CA THR A 254 -31.34 22.40 14.71
C THR A 254 -32.80 22.41 15.16
N ALA A 255 -33.53 23.50 14.93
CA ALA A 255 -34.87 23.72 15.50
C ALA A 255 -35.87 22.61 15.17
N PHE A 256 -35.74 21.97 14.00
CA PHE A 256 -36.61 20.88 13.56
C PHE A 256 -36.54 19.65 14.48
N LEU A 257 -35.42 19.43 15.18
CA LEU A 257 -35.19 18.30 16.09
C LEU A 257 -35.93 18.43 17.41
N ASN A 258 -36.50 19.60 17.71
CA ASN A 258 -37.41 19.74 18.84
C ASN A 258 -38.66 18.86 18.68
N ASP A 259 -39.14 18.66 17.44
CA ASP A 259 -40.30 17.85 17.10
C ASP A 259 -40.02 16.35 17.32
N PRO A 260 -40.78 15.65 18.20
CA PRO A 260 -40.65 14.21 18.43
C PRO A 260 -40.82 13.35 17.17
N GLU A 261 -41.58 13.82 16.17
CA GLU A 261 -41.79 13.05 14.94
C GLU A 261 -40.59 13.11 13.99
N LYS A 262 -39.77 14.17 14.09
CA LYS A 262 -38.63 14.44 13.21
C LYS A 262 -37.29 14.11 13.83
N SER A 263 -37.29 13.41 14.96
CA SER A 263 -36.08 13.12 15.70
C SER A 263 -36.16 11.81 16.46
N VAL A 264 -35.01 11.20 16.64
CA VAL A 264 -34.87 9.87 17.23
C VAL A 264 -34.02 9.96 18.48
N GLU A 265 -34.50 9.35 19.57
CA GLU A 265 -33.78 9.28 20.85
C GLU A 265 -32.90 8.02 20.89
N HIS A 266 -31.59 8.20 20.94
CA HIS A 266 -30.65 7.10 21.10
C HIS A 266 -30.19 6.97 22.55
N ARG A 267 -30.29 5.75 23.08
CA ARG A 267 -29.99 5.39 24.49
C ARG A 267 -29.02 4.22 24.55
N GLU A 268 -27.80 4.46 24.08
CA GLU A 268 -26.80 3.43 23.88
C GLU A 268 -25.89 3.34 25.12
N ARG A 269 -26.31 2.52 26.09
CA ARG A 269 -25.56 2.29 27.34
C ARG A 269 -24.52 1.16 27.23
N ILE A 270 -24.24 0.68 26.02
CA ILE A 270 -23.24 -0.37 25.78
C ILE A 270 -21.83 0.24 25.75
N ALA A 271 -20.81 -0.56 26.06
CA ALA A 271 -19.42 -0.07 26.19
C ALA A 271 -18.87 0.59 24.92
N MET A 272 -19.38 0.21 23.75
CA MET A 272 -19.01 0.75 22.43
C MET A 272 -20.11 1.67 21.84
N GLY A 273 -21.06 2.14 22.66
CA GLY A 273 -22.18 2.96 22.22
C GLY A 273 -21.91 4.44 22.36
N GLU A 274 -22.60 5.27 21.58
CA GLU A 274 -22.41 6.73 21.58
C GLU A 274 -23.12 7.45 22.75
N GLY A 275 -23.75 6.69 23.66
CA GLY A 275 -24.39 7.21 24.86
C GLY A 275 -25.81 7.73 24.60
N TYR A 276 -26.10 8.93 25.13
CA TYR A 276 -27.42 9.56 25.05
C TYR A 276 -27.38 10.79 24.14
N TYR A 277 -28.09 10.74 23.03
CA TYR A 277 -28.10 11.83 22.06
C TYR A 277 -29.35 11.77 21.17
N LEU A 278 -29.69 12.91 20.57
CA LEU A 278 -30.84 13.09 19.70
C LEU A 278 -30.37 13.27 18.26
N THR A 279 -31.00 12.58 17.31
CA THR A 279 -30.62 12.64 15.88
C THR A 279 -31.82 12.86 14.98
N ASP A 280 -31.56 13.26 13.74
CA ASP A 280 -32.55 13.29 12.65
C ASP A 280 -32.73 11.91 11.98
N THR A 281 -31.71 11.06 12.04
CA THR A 281 -31.69 9.75 11.39
C THR A 281 -31.93 8.60 12.37
N LYS A 282 -32.66 7.57 11.93
CA LYS A 282 -32.98 6.36 12.72
C LYS A 282 -31.79 5.42 12.91
N TYR A 283 -30.85 5.43 11.97
CA TYR A 283 -29.63 4.64 12.01
C TYR A 283 -28.47 5.59 11.74
N ILE A 284 -27.56 5.67 12.70
CA ILE A 284 -26.52 6.69 12.66
C ILE A 284 -25.38 6.18 11.83
N ARG A 285 -25.05 6.97 10.83
CA ARG A 285 -23.71 7.01 10.26
C ARG A 285 -23.26 8.44 9.97
N TYR A 286 -24.18 9.38 9.84
CA TYR A 286 -23.93 10.81 9.63
C TYR A 286 -25.26 11.57 9.79
N GLY A 287 -25.21 12.90 9.93
CA GLY A 287 -26.36 13.76 10.16
C GLY A 287 -26.21 14.61 11.42
N TRP A 288 -27.32 15.17 11.90
CA TRP A 288 -27.30 15.97 13.12
C TRP A 288 -27.31 15.08 14.36
N GLN A 289 -26.39 15.35 15.29
CA GLN A 289 -26.32 14.72 16.59
C GLN A 289 -26.29 15.77 17.71
N ILE A 290 -27.28 15.74 18.60
CA ILE A 290 -27.35 16.61 19.78
C ILE A 290 -27.05 15.79 21.01
N LYS A 291 -25.96 16.14 21.71
CA LYS A 291 -25.47 15.43 22.88
C LYS A 291 -25.17 16.40 24.00
N LYS A 292 -25.44 15.97 25.23
CA LYS A 292 -24.97 16.67 26.41
C LYS A 292 -23.56 16.20 26.77
N ARG A 293 -22.64 17.14 26.97
CA ARG A 293 -21.34 16.89 27.60
C ARG A 293 -21.40 17.37 29.05
N ASN A 294 -21.25 16.45 29.99
CA ASN A 294 -21.26 16.78 31.42
C ASN A 294 -19.90 17.35 31.86
N PHE A 295 -19.93 18.29 32.79
CA PHE A 295 -18.73 18.81 33.43
C PHE A 295 -18.40 17.94 34.64
N TYR A 296 -17.24 17.27 34.61
CA TYR A 296 -16.78 16.45 35.73
C TYR A 296 -15.82 17.19 36.66
N ARG A 297 -15.30 18.34 36.21
CA ARG A 297 -14.39 19.22 36.95
C ARG A 297 -15.02 20.59 37.07
N GLU A 298 -15.02 21.14 38.28
CA GLU A 298 -15.63 22.45 38.55
C GLU A 298 -14.64 23.62 38.35
N ASP A 299 -13.35 23.36 38.47
CA ASP A 299 -12.24 24.32 38.33
C ASP A 299 -12.01 24.76 36.89
N ASN A 300 -12.27 23.89 35.91
CA ASN A 300 -12.19 24.23 34.49
C ASN A 300 -13.31 23.53 33.71
N LYS A 301 -14.46 24.21 33.62
CA LYS A 301 -15.64 23.72 32.86
C LYS A 301 -15.52 23.95 31.35
N ALA A 302 -14.78 24.99 30.94
CA ALA A 302 -14.62 25.37 29.54
C ALA A 302 -13.98 24.25 28.71
N ARG A 303 -13.05 23.48 29.30
CA ARG A 303 -12.38 22.34 28.66
C ARG A 303 -13.29 21.27 28.04
N TYR A 304 -14.55 21.21 28.46
CA TYR A 304 -15.53 20.24 27.97
C TYR A 304 -16.35 20.76 26.78
N VAL A 305 -16.21 22.05 26.48
CA VAL A 305 -16.93 22.72 25.39
C VAL A 305 -16.06 22.64 24.14
N PRO A 306 -16.54 21.93 23.09
CA PRO A 306 -15.80 21.84 21.85
C PRO A 306 -15.78 23.17 21.11
N LEU A 307 -14.78 23.37 20.26
CA LEU A 307 -14.75 24.48 19.30
C LEU A 307 -16.03 24.48 18.43
N GLY A 308 -16.72 25.61 18.37
CA GLY A 308 -17.95 25.73 17.58
C GLY A 308 -18.65 27.08 17.68
N GLU A 309 -19.74 27.20 16.92
CA GLU A 309 -20.60 28.39 16.92
C GLU A 309 -21.38 28.50 18.24
N ILE A 310 -21.35 29.67 18.89
CA ILE A 310 -22.12 29.90 20.12
C ILE A 310 -23.53 30.37 19.75
N ALA A 311 -24.55 29.57 20.10
CA ALA A 311 -25.96 29.88 19.87
C ALA A 311 -26.77 29.92 21.18
N ILE A 312 -26.10 30.18 22.31
CA ILE A 312 -26.75 30.21 23.62
C ILE A 312 -27.61 31.47 23.73
N ARG A 313 -28.92 31.31 23.92
CA ARG A 313 -29.82 32.44 24.21
C ARG A 313 -29.63 32.91 25.65
N GLU A 314 -29.57 34.23 25.83
CA GLU A 314 -29.60 34.91 27.14
C GLU A 314 -30.85 34.56 27.96
#